data_AF-A0A645H6N1-F1
#
_entry.id   AF-A0A645H6N1-F1
#
_cell.length_a   1.000
_cell.length_b   1.000
_cell.length_c   1.000
_cell.angle_alpha   90.00
_cell.angle_beta   90.00
_cell.angle_gamma   90.00
#
_symmetry.space_group_name_H-M   'P 1'
#
loop_
_entity.id
_entity.type
_entity.pdbx_description
1 polymer ?
#
loop_
_entity_poly.entity_id
_entity_poly.type
_entity_poly.pdbx_seq_one_letter_code
_entity_poly.pdbx_strand_id
1 'polypeptide(L)'
;MELILSLNMSKNMFLAFCTIFFLFMGCILDAVPVILIFFPVLLPIALQFGIDPVHFGVITVLNLMIGLITPPVGALLFIETKIAKIDINTLLKEIWPHILVLMGVLILITFVPGFVTFLPNLFFK
;
A
#
# COMPACT_ATOMS: atom_id res chain seq x y z
N MET A 1 -21.36 8.49 14.13
CA MET A 1 -22.43 8.33 13.13
C MET A 1 -22.59 9.56 12.23
N GLU A 2 -22.57 10.79 12.78
CA GLU A 2 -22.82 12.01 12.00
C GLU A 2 -21.65 12.48 11.10
N LEU A 3 -20.39 12.19 11.47
CA LEU A 3 -19.23 12.53 10.63
C LEU A 3 -19.11 11.68 9.35
N ILE A 4 -19.72 10.48 9.35
CA ILE A 4 -19.71 9.55 8.21
C ILE A 4 -20.69 10.02 7.12
N LEU A 5 -21.76 10.71 7.52
CA LEU A 5 -22.76 11.27 6.61
C LEU A 5 -22.38 12.67 6.10
N SER A 6 -21.55 13.42 6.83
CA SER A 6 -21.21 14.81 6.45
C SER A 6 -20.19 14.93 5.31
N LEU A 7 -19.37 13.90 5.08
CA LEU A 7 -18.35 13.91 4.01
C LEU A 7 -18.77 13.17 2.74
N ASN A 8 -19.89 12.43 2.75
CA ASN A 8 -20.34 11.60 1.62
C ASN A 8 -19.23 10.68 1.04
N MET A 9 -18.20 10.37 1.84
CA MET A 9 -17.08 9.53 1.42
C MET A 9 -17.54 8.08 1.41
N SER A 10 -17.57 7.47 0.24
CA SER A 10 -17.79 6.04 0.11
C SER A 10 -16.57 5.26 0.62
N LYS A 11 -16.78 4.00 1.03
CA LYS A 11 -15.72 3.04 1.37
C LYS A 11 -14.57 3.04 0.34
N ASN A 12 -14.92 3.10 -0.94
CA ASN A 12 -13.96 3.10 -2.04
C ASN A 12 -13.15 4.40 -2.11
N MET A 13 -13.75 5.54 -1.77
CA MET A 13 -13.06 6.82 -1.72
C MET A 13 -12.05 6.88 -0.57
N PHE A 14 -12.39 6.31 0.59
CA PHE A 14 -11.45 6.16 1.70
C PHE A 14 -10.27 5.23 1.33
N LEU A 15 -10.55 4.09 0.71
CA LEU A 15 -9.50 3.16 0.26
C LEU A 15 -8.59 3.80 -0.79
N ALA A 16 -9.13 4.57 -1.73
CA ALA A 16 -8.35 5.32 -2.70
C ALA A 16 -7.45 6.37 -2.03
N PHE A 17 -7.99 7.12 -1.05
CA PHE A 17 -7.23 8.06 -0.24
C PHE A 17 -6.07 7.37 0.49
N CYS A 18 -6.35 6.28 1.21
CA CYS A 18 -5.33 5.53 1.93
C CYS A 18 -4.26 4.96 1.00
N THR A 19 -4.66 4.45 -0.18
CA THR A 19 -3.72 3.93 -1.19
C THR A 19 -2.74 5.02 -1.62
N ILE A 20 -3.24 6.18 -2.05
CA ILE A 20 -2.39 7.30 -2.48
C ILE A 20 -1.52 7.79 -1.31
N PHE A 21 -2.10 7.92 -0.12
CA PHE A 21 -1.40 8.37 1.08
C PHE A 21 -0.24 7.44 1.46
N PHE A 22 -0.49 6.13 1.58
CA PHE A 22 0.53 5.16 1.95
C PHE A 22 1.60 5.00 0.87
N LEU A 23 1.20 5.01 -0.41
CA LEU A 23 2.16 4.94 -1.51
C LEU A 23 3.11 6.15 -1.48
N PHE A 24 2.56 7.36 -1.29
CA PHE A 24 3.36 8.58 -1.15
C PHE A 24 4.25 8.56 0.10
N MET A 25 3.74 8.09 1.23
CA MET A 25 4.54 7.96 2.46
C MET A 25 5.67 6.95 2.29
N GLY A 26 5.43 5.80 1.65
CA GLY A 26 6.44 4.77 1.39
C GLY A 26 7.54 5.24 0.42
N CYS A 27 7.25 6.23 -0.41
CA CYS A 27 8.25 6.86 -1.28
C CYS A 27 9.24 7.76 -0.51
N ILE A 28 8.89 8.24 0.69
CA ILE A 28 9.68 9.21 1.47
C ILE A 28 10.28 8.57 2.73
N LEU A 29 9.49 7.71 3.39
CA LEU A 29 9.80 7.09 4.67
C LEU A 29 9.87 5.59 4.52
N ASP A 30 10.66 4.94 5.38
CA ASP A 30 10.67 3.48 5.48
C ASP A 30 9.30 2.92 5.90
N ALA A 31 8.99 1.67 5.56
CA ALA A 31 7.68 1.07 5.84
C ALA A 31 7.39 1.00 7.35
N VAL A 32 8.41 0.70 8.17
CA VAL A 32 8.27 0.53 9.62
C VAL A 32 7.74 1.78 10.32
N PRO A 33 8.36 2.97 10.20
CA PRO A 33 7.85 4.18 10.86
C PRO A 33 6.44 4.56 10.38
N VAL A 34 6.12 4.33 9.10
CA VAL A 34 4.79 4.64 8.56
C VAL A 34 3.73 3.74 9.19
N ILE A 35 3.99 2.43 9.30
CA ILE A 35 3.07 1.49 9.93
C ILE A 35 2.91 1.81 11.42
N LEU A 36 4.00 2.07 12.14
CA LEU A 36 3.94 2.33 13.58
C LEU A 36 3.13 3.59 13.93
N ILE A 37 3.18 4.62 13.08
CA ILE A 37 2.52 5.91 13.33
C ILE A 37 1.12 5.94 12.74
N PHE A 38 0.98 5.66 11.44
CA PHE A 38 -0.26 5.94 10.71
C PHE A 38 -1.25 4.78 10.70
N PHE A 39 -0.78 3.54 10.70
CA PHE A 39 -1.67 2.38 10.69
C PHE A 39 -2.63 2.33 11.89
N PRO A 40 -2.18 2.47 13.16
CA PRO A 40 -3.09 2.42 14.31
C PRO A 40 -4.08 3.60 14.34
N VAL A 41 -3.75 4.72 13.68
CA VAL A 41 -4.62 5.89 13.56
C VAL A 41 -5.69 5.68 12.49
N LEU A 42 -5.34 5.07 11.36
CA LEU A 42 -6.24 4.89 10.21
C LEU A 42 -7.09 3.62 10.32
N LEU A 43 -6.62 2.57 10.98
CA LEU A 43 -7.35 1.32 11.20
C LEU A 43 -8.75 1.52 11.84
N PRO A 44 -8.92 2.25 12.95
CA PRO A 44 -10.26 2.44 13.55
C PRO A 44 -11.22 3.20 12.63
N ILE A 45 -10.70 4.03 11.71
CA ILE A 45 -11.50 4.70 10.69
C ILE A 45 -11.91 3.69 9.63
N ALA A 46 -10.97 2.85 9.16
CA ALA A 46 -11.25 1.79 8.19
C ALA A 46 -12.35 0.82 8.69
N LEU A 47 -12.29 0.45 9.98
CA LEU A 47 -13.30 -0.40 10.63
C LEU A 47 -14.69 0.26 10.64
N GLN A 48 -14.77 1.59 10.85
CA GLN A 48 -16.04 2.33 10.77
C GLN A 48 -16.65 2.32 9.37
N PHE A 49 -15.83 2.23 8.32
CA PHE A 49 -16.27 2.05 6.94
C PHE A 49 -16.60 0.58 6.56
N GLY A 50 -16.55 -0.35 7.52
CA GLY A 50 -16.78 -1.78 7.27
C GLY A 50 -15.70 -2.40 6.38
N ILE A 51 -14.46 -1.92 6.50
CA ILE A 51 -13.29 -2.52 5.85
C ILE A 51 -12.73 -3.58 6.80
N ASP A 52 -12.45 -4.75 6.26
CA ASP A 52 -11.83 -5.84 7.00
C ASP A 52 -10.39 -5.47 7.42
N PRO A 53 -9.98 -5.72 8.67
CA PRO A 53 -8.66 -5.33 9.17
C PRO A 53 -7.51 -6.05 8.46
N VAL A 54 -7.70 -7.31 8.04
CA VAL A 54 -6.69 -8.06 7.27
C VAL A 54 -6.55 -7.44 5.89
N HIS A 55 -7.67 -7.14 5.25
CA HIS A 55 -7.69 -6.46 3.96
C HIS A 55 -6.96 -5.11 4.00
N PHE A 56 -7.27 -4.28 5.00
CA PHE A 56 -6.62 -2.99 5.20
C PHE A 56 -5.12 -3.13 5.46
N GLY A 57 -4.71 -4.09 6.31
CA GLY A 57 -3.31 -4.40 6.57
C GLY A 57 -2.53 -4.76 5.31
N VAL A 58 -3.08 -5.66 4.48
CA VAL A 58 -2.44 -6.09 3.23
C VAL A 58 -2.31 -4.92 2.25
N ILE A 59 -3.36 -4.11 2.10
CA ILE A 59 -3.31 -2.90 1.26
C ILE A 59 -2.22 -1.96 1.77
N THR A 60 -2.14 -1.69 3.07
CA THR A 60 -1.12 -0.79 3.63
C THR A 60 0.28 -1.33 3.35
N VAL A 61 0.54 -2.60 3.63
CA VAL A 61 1.87 -3.19 3.41
C VAL A 61 2.26 -3.13 1.93
N LEU A 62 1.36 -3.49 1.01
CA LEU A 62 1.67 -3.46 -0.42
C LEU A 62 1.91 -2.04 -0.94
N ASN A 63 1.13 -1.05 -0.49
CA ASN A 63 1.38 0.35 -0.83
C ASN A 63 2.78 0.80 -0.41
N LEU A 64 3.20 0.45 0.80
CA LEU A 64 4.51 0.84 1.33
C LEU A 64 5.64 0.14 0.60
N MET A 65 5.51 -1.16 0.32
CA MET A 65 6.51 -1.92 -0.43
C MET A 65 6.69 -1.38 -1.84
N ILE A 66 5.59 -1.04 -2.53
CA ILE A 66 5.64 -0.39 -3.85
C ILE A 66 6.26 1.00 -3.73
N GLY A 67 5.92 1.77 -2.70
CA GLY A 67 6.52 3.10 -2.46
C GLY A 67 8.04 3.05 -2.32
N LEU A 68 8.57 2.05 -1.60
CA LEU A 68 10.01 1.92 -1.34
C LEU A 68 10.85 1.55 -2.58
N ILE A 69 10.22 0.90 -3.56
CA ILE A 69 10.84 0.60 -4.85
C ILE A 69 10.50 1.64 -5.92
N THR A 70 9.57 2.55 -5.66
CA THR A 70 9.18 3.60 -6.60
C THR A 70 10.09 4.82 -6.42
N PRO A 71 10.66 5.38 -7.50
CA PRO A 71 11.48 6.60 -7.45
C PRO A 71 10.64 7.81 -7.02
N PRO A 72 10.86 8.29 -5.77
CA PRO A 72 11.53 9.60 -5.56
C PRO A 72 12.77 9.51 -4.65
N VAL A 73 12.77 8.60 -3.67
CA VAL A 73 13.92 8.32 -2.77
C VAL A 73 14.43 6.88 -2.98
N GLY A 74 13.58 5.94 -3.42
CA GLY A 74 13.99 4.61 -3.90
C GLY A 74 14.96 3.86 -2.98
N ALA A 75 14.77 3.95 -1.65
CA ALA A 75 15.77 3.51 -0.68
C ALA A 75 16.19 2.05 -0.87
N LEU A 76 15.24 1.17 -1.22
CA LEU A 76 15.55 -0.24 -1.53
C LEU A 76 16.36 -0.37 -2.83
N LEU A 77 16.06 0.40 -3.87
CA LEU A 77 16.83 0.41 -5.11
C LEU A 77 18.29 0.86 -4.90
N PHE A 78 18.51 1.82 -4.00
CA PHE A 78 19.87 2.26 -3.65
C PHE A 78 20.66 1.19 -2.89
N ILE A 79 19.99 0.36 -2.09
CA ILE A 79 20.63 -0.77 -1.41
C ILE A 79 20.93 -1.87 -2.43
N GLU A 80 19.97 -2.20 -3.30
CA GLU A 80 20.12 -3.22 -4.34
C GLU A 80 21.26 -2.91 -5.31
N THR A 81 21.40 -1.66 -5.77
CA THR A 81 22.50 -1.27 -6.67
C THR A 81 23.89 -1.49 -6.05
N LYS A 82 24.03 -1.31 -4.73
CA LYS A 82 25.27 -1.60 -3.99
C LYS A 82 25.56 -3.09 -3.87
N ILE A 83 24.52 -3.90 -3.68
CA ILE A 83 24.65 -5.37 -3.57
C ILE A 83 24.93 -5.98 -4.94
N ALA A 84 24.16 -5.59 -5.95
CA ALA A 84 24.24 -6.10 -7.33
C ALA A 84 25.38 -5.48 -8.15
N LYS A 85 26.02 -4.40 -7.66
CA LYS A 85 27.11 -3.67 -8.33
C LYS A 85 26.75 -3.18 -9.74
N ILE A 86 25.52 -2.70 -9.90
CA ILE A 86 25.01 -2.14 -11.16
C ILE A 86 24.57 -0.69 -10.98
N ASP A 87 24.58 0.08 -12.06
CA ASP A 87 24.13 1.47 -12.05
C ASP A 87 22.63 1.57 -11.77
N ILE A 88 22.25 2.58 -10.97
CA ILE A 88 20.85 2.83 -10.60
C ILE A 88 19.96 3.12 -11.80
N ASN A 89 20.49 3.78 -12.83
CA ASN A 89 19.74 4.06 -14.06
C ASN A 89 19.38 2.79 -14.83
N THR A 90 20.25 1.77 -14.78
CA THR A 90 19.99 0.48 -15.41
C THR A 90 18.91 -0.26 -14.61
N LEU A 91 19.04 -0.32 -13.29
CA LEU A 91 18.03 -0.95 -12.43
C LEU A 91 16.64 -0.27 -12.55
N LEU A 92 16.61 1.06 -12.59
CA LEU A 92 15.36 1.82 -12.72
C LEU A 92 14.61 1.52 -14.02
N LYS A 93 15.33 1.36 -15.14
CA LYS A 93 14.71 0.99 -16.43
C LYS A 93 14.10 -0.40 -16.39
N GLU A 94 14.79 -1.36 -15.78
CA GLU A 94 14.33 -2.75 -15.69
C GLU A 94 13.20 -2.97 -14.68
N ILE A 95 13.13 -2.14 -13.63
CA ILE A 95 12.09 -2.29 -12.61
C ILE A 95 10.77 -1.62 -12.98
N TRP A 96 10.78 -0.63 -13.89
CA TRP A 96 9.55 0.10 -14.26
C TRP A 96 8.41 -0.80 -14.78
N PRO A 97 8.66 -1.80 -15.65
CA PRO A 97 7.64 -2.78 -16.05
C PRO A 97 7.07 -3.55 -14.85
N HIS A 98 7.91 -3.90 -13.87
CA HIS A 98 7.51 -4.63 -12.68
C HIS A 98 6.64 -3.75 -11.76
N ILE A 99 7.01 -2.48 -11.57
CA ILE A 99 6.22 -1.51 -10.81
C ILE A 99 4.83 -1.36 -11.44
N LEU A 100 4.72 -1.29 -12.77
CA LEU A 100 3.41 -1.19 -13.44
C LEU A 100 2.51 -2.40 -13.16
N VAL A 101 3.08 -3.61 -13.17
CA VAL A 101 2.32 -4.83 -12.81
C VAL A 101 1.88 -4.78 -11.35
N LEU A 102 2.79 -4.39 -10.44
CA LEU A 102 2.47 -4.25 -9.01
C LEU A 102 1.39 -3.21 -8.74
N MET A 103 1.41 -2.08 -9.47
CA MET A 103 0.36 -1.06 -9.42
C MET A 103 -0.99 -1.61 -9.92
N GLY A 104 -0.98 -2.43 -10.97
CA GLY A 104 -2.18 -3.12 -11.45
C GLY A 104 -2.77 -4.07 -10.40
N VAL A 105 -1.91 -4.87 -9.77
CA VAL A 105 -2.31 -5.76 -8.66
C VAL A 105 -2.84 -4.95 -7.48
N LEU A 106 -2.17 -3.85 -7.11
CA LEU A 106 -2.58 -2.96 -6.04
C LEU A 106 -3.99 -2.40 -6.25
N ILE A 107 -4.29 -1.90 -7.45
CA ILE A 107 -5.63 -1.41 -7.79
C ILE A 107 -6.66 -2.55 -7.70
N LEU A 108 -6.32 -3.71 -8.25
CA LEU A 108 -7.19 -4.87 -8.24
C LEU A 108 -7.55 -5.30 -6.82
N ILE A 109 -6.57 -5.45 -5.94
CA ILE A 109 -6.83 -5.84 -4.55
C ILE A 109 -7.58 -4.73 -3.81
N THR A 110 -7.26 -3.46 -4.02
CA THR A 110 -7.89 -2.33 -3.32
C THR A 110 -9.40 -2.26 -3.58
N PHE A 111 -9.85 -2.57 -4.79
CA PHE A 111 -11.28 -2.53 -5.14
C PHE A 111 -11.97 -3.91 -5.09
N VAL A 112 -11.20 -5.01 -5.08
CA VAL A 112 -11.73 -6.38 -5.03
C VAL A 112 -11.21 -7.10 -3.78
N PRO A 113 -11.84 -6.90 -2.61
CA PRO A 113 -11.36 -7.46 -1.34
C PRO A 113 -11.32 -8.98 -1.31
N GLY A 114 -12.14 -9.65 -2.13
CA GLY A 114 -12.20 -11.10 -2.22
C GLY A 114 -10.85 -11.74 -2.57
N PHE A 115 -9.98 -11.09 -3.34
CA PHE A 115 -8.65 -11.64 -3.64
C PHE A 115 -7.76 -11.74 -2.40
N VAL A 116 -7.91 -10.81 -1.47
CA VAL A 116 -7.09 -10.74 -0.25
C VAL A 116 -7.68 -11.60 0.85
N THR A 117 -9.00 -11.61 1.00
CA THR A 117 -9.68 -12.30 2.10
C THR A 117 -10.03 -13.74 1.79
N PHE A 118 -10.00 -14.19 0.52
CA PHE A 118 -10.31 -15.57 0.14
C PHE A 118 -9.42 -16.59 0.84
N LEU A 119 -8.09 -16.41 0.81
CA LEU A 119 -7.15 -17.34 1.41
C LEU A 119 -7.22 -17.33 2.96
N PRO A 120 -7.23 -16.17 3.64
CA PRO A 120 -7.47 -16.12 5.08
C PRO A 120 -8.78 -16.79 5.51
N ASN A 121 -9.89 -16.54 4.80
CA ASN A 121 -11.19 -17.13 5.12
C ASN A 121 -11.25 -18.65 4.94
N LEU A 122 -10.34 -19.22 4.13
CA LEU A 122 -10.26 -20.67 3.93
C LEU A 122 -9.55 -21.39 5.08
N PHE A 123 -8.55 -20.76 5.71
CA PHE A 123 -7.70 -21.39 6.74
C PHE A 123 -7.95 -20.89 8.16
N PHE A 124 -8.37 -19.63 8.34
CA PHE A 124 -8.49 -18.96 9.64
C PHE A 124 -9.95 -18.60 9.95
N LYS A 125 -10.84 -19.60 9.89
CA LYS A 125 -12.25 -19.45 10.25
C LYS A 125 -12.46 -19.43 11.75
#